data_AF-A0A1V2MEV2-F1
#
_entry.id   AF-A0A1V2MEV2-F1
#
_cell.length_a   1.000
_cell.length_b   1.000
_cell.length_c   1.000
_cell.angle_alpha   90.00
_cell.angle_beta   90.00
_cell.angle_gamma   90.00
#
_symmetry.space_group_name_H-M   'P 1'
#
loop_
_entity.id
_entity.type
_entity.pdbx_description
1 polymer ?
#
loop_
_entity_poly.entity_id
_entity_poly.type
_entity_poly.pdbx_seq_one_letter_code
_entity_poly.pdbx_strand_id
1 'polypeptide(L)'
;MAEVCTKIKNLYDLEAKKLGIDKRKLEKLGLEKHLAEALQQTFQETFQRGFEKGFEEGFLEGCETGFGRGFKEGFEEGFEEGIIIGKIEIFHDVMKMNDMEISQKLEIPIEKVKEIIEELNR
;
A
#
# COMPACT_ATOMS: atom_id res chain seq x y z
N MET A 1 12.56 -10.89 9.93
CA MET A 1 13.75 -10.39 10.66
C MET A 1 14.88 -11.42 10.73
N ALA A 2 14.68 -12.62 11.28
CA ALA A 2 15.75 -13.63 11.38
C ALA A 2 16.38 -14.02 10.03
N GLU A 3 15.59 -14.21 8.97
CA GLU A 3 16.10 -14.50 7.63
C GLU A 3 16.94 -13.38 7.02
N VAL A 4 16.58 -12.13 7.30
CA VAL A 4 17.30 -10.94 6.84
C VAL A 4 18.67 -10.89 7.52
N CYS A 5 18.72 -11.08 8.84
CA CYS A 5 19.98 -11.14 9.58
C CYS A 5 20.90 -12.27 9.09
N THR A 6 20.34 -13.44 8.76
CA THR A 6 21.13 -14.57 8.22
C THR A 6 21.69 -14.29 6.83
N LYS A 7 20.88 -13.73 5.92
CA LYS A 7 21.34 -13.36 4.57
C LYS A 7 22.44 -12.29 4.63
N ILE A 8 22.31 -11.35 5.55
CA ILE A 8 23.31 -10.29 5.70
C ILE A 8 24.62 -10.83 6.26
N LYS A 9 24.56 -11.70 7.28
CA LYS A 9 25.77 -12.37 7.81
C LYS A 9 26.53 -13.12 6.71
N ASN A 10 25.81 -13.79 5.81
CA ASN A 10 26.39 -14.49 4.66
C ASN A 10 27.05 -13.54 3.64
N LEU A 11 26.46 -12.36 3.40
CA LEU A 11 27.05 -11.34 2.53
C LEU A 11 28.35 -10.79 3.11
N TYR A 12 28.38 -10.53 4.42
CA TYR A 12 29.59 -10.10 5.13
C TYR A 12 30.73 -11.13 5.04
N ASP A 13 30.42 -12.40 5.29
CA ASP A 13 31.42 -13.47 5.18
C ASP A 13 31.95 -13.61 3.74
N LEU A 14 31.10 -13.35 2.73
CA LEU A 14 31.50 -13.35 1.32
C LEU A 14 32.41 -12.15 0.98
N GLU A 15 32.11 -10.96 1.50
CA GLU A 15 32.87 -9.74 1.26
C GLU A 15 34.25 -9.76 1.93
N ALA A 16 34.33 -10.25 3.17
CA ALA A 16 35.59 -10.44 3.87
C ALA A 16 36.53 -11.41 3.13
N LYS A 17 35.95 -12.45 2.49
CA LYS A 17 36.68 -13.40 1.66
C LYS A 17 37.18 -12.78 0.35
N LYS A 18 36.40 -11.89 -0.28
CA LYS A 18 36.81 -11.16 -1.50
C LYS A 18 37.94 -10.17 -1.23
N LEU A 19 37.91 -9.50 -0.09
CA LEU A 19 38.93 -8.52 0.32
C LEU A 19 40.25 -9.17 0.79
N GLY A 20 40.35 -10.50 0.76
CA GLY A 20 41.56 -11.23 1.15
C GLY A 20 41.92 -11.06 2.62
N ILE A 21 40.92 -10.76 3.47
CA ILE A 21 41.12 -10.53 4.90
C ILE A 21 41.47 -11.86 5.56
N ASP A 22 42.75 -12.05 5.88
CA ASP A 22 43.23 -13.23 6.59
C ASP A 22 42.95 -13.09 8.10
N LYS A 23 41.87 -13.73 8.57
CA LYS A 23 41.45 -13.73 9.98
C LYS A 23 42.59 -14.11 10.94
N ARG A 24 43.49 -15.03 10.55
CA ARG A 24 44.63 -15.46 11.40
C ARG A 24 45.67 -14.36 11.62
N LYS A 25 45.77 -13.41 10.68
CA LYS A 25 46.68 -12.25 10.77
C LYS A 25 46.09 -11.16 11.67
N LEU A 26 44.75 -11.05 11.70
CA LEU A 26 44.02 -10.15 12.59
C LEU A 26 44.07 -10.62 14.06
N GLU A 27 43.90 -11.93 14.31
CA GLU A 27 44.09 -12.57 15.63
C GLU A 27 45.47 -12.26 16.20
N LYS A 28 46.53 -12.43 15.39
CA LYS A 28 47.92 -12.16 15.79
C LYS A 28 48.21 -10.70 16.13
N LEU A 29 47.47 -9.76 15.55
CA LEU A 29 47.67 -8.32 15.75
C LEU A 29 46.76 -7.74 16.85
N GLY A 30 45.84 -8.52 17.41
CA GLY A 30 44.88 -8.05 18.41
C GLY A 30 43.87 -7.02 17.88
N LEU A 31 43.81 -6.83 16.56
CA LEU A 31 42.97 -5.84 15.88
C LEU A 31 41.54 -6.33 15.63
N GLU A 32 41.25 -7.59 15.95
CA GLU A 32 39.96 -8.21 15.70
C GLU A 32 38.79 -7.44 16.31
N LYS A 33 38.98 -6.97 17.54
CA LYS A 33 37.94 -6.25 18.27
C LYS A 33 37.60 -4.92 17.60
N HIS A 34 38.61 -4.17 17.17
CA HIS A 34 38.42 -2.85 16.55
C HIS A 34 37.83 -2.99 15.14
N LEU A 35 38.26 -4.01 14.39
CA LEU A 35 37.69 -4.29 13.07
C LEU A 35 36.23 -4.79 13.20
N ALA A 36 35.94 -5.63 14.19
CA ALA A 36 34.57 -6.09 14.46
C ALA A 36 33.65 -4.93 14.86
N GLU A 37 34.12 -4.02 15.72
CA GLU A 37 33.37 -2.83 16.13
C GLU A 37 33.13 -1.87 14.95
N ALA A 38 34.15 -1.60 14.14
CA ALA A 38 34.03 -0.74 12.96
C ALA A 38 33.09 -1.32 11.90
N LEU A 39 33.15 -2.65 11.67
CA LEU A 39 32.24 -3.34 10.76
C LEU A 39 30.80 -3.35 11.29
N GLN A 40 30.62 -3.55 12.60
CA GLN A 40 29.31 -3.50 13.23
C GLN A 40 28.68 -2.12 13.13
N GLN A 41 29.45 -1.05 13.38
CA GLN A 41 28.97 0.33 13.27
C GLN A 41 28.60 0.69 11.83
N THR A 42 29.51 0.46 10.89
CA THR A 42 29.26 0.74 9.46
C THR A 42 28.08 -0.06 8.92
N PHE A 43 27.91 -1.31 9.38
CA PHE A 43 26.72 -2.09 9.03
C PHE A 43 25.44 -1.50 9.61
N GLN A 44 25.42 -1.17 10.90
CA GLN A 44 24.25 -0.57 11.53
C GLN A 44 23.85 0.73 10.83
N GLU A 45 24.80 1.60 10.54
CA GLU A 45 24.54 2.86 9.85
C GLU A 45 24.02 2.67 8.43
N THR A 46 24.64 1.78 7.65
CA THR A 46 24.23 1.54 6.25
C THR A 46 22.89 0.80 6.16
N PHE A 47 22.64 -0.16 7.05
CA PHE A 47 21.37 -0.87 7.14
C PHE A 47 20.25 0.06 7.60
N GLN A 48 20.47 0.83 8.67
CA GLN A 48 19.49 1.78 9.17
C GLN A 48 19.10 2.79 8.08
N ARG A 49 20.10 3.36 7.41
CA ARG A 49 19.86 4.35 6.35
C ARG A 49 19.16 3.76 5.12
N GLY A 50 19.52 2.54 4.73
CA GLY A 50 18.89 1.86 3.60
C GLY A 50 17.45 1.43 3.92
N PHE A 51 17.22 0.94 5.13
CA PHE A 51 15.90 0.55 5.61
C PHE A 51 14.97 1.75 5.79
N GLU A 52 15.45 2.82 6.45
CA GLU A 52 14.68 4.06 6.62
C GLU A 52 14.26 4.64 5.28
N LYS A 53 15.19 4.80 4.32
CA LYS A 53 14.87 5.30 2.99
C LYS A 53 13.89 4.41 2.24
N GLY A 54 14.15 3.10 2.18
CA GLY A 54 13.27 2.19 1.46
C GLY A 54 11.88 2.06 2.09
N PHE A 55 11.80 2.14 3.41
CA PHE A 55 10.54 2.14 4.13
C PHE A 55 9.78 3.46 3.92
N GLU A 56 10.45 4.61 4.05
CA GLU A 56 9.83 5.91 3.87
C GLU A 56 9.33 6.11 2.44
N GLU A 57 10.15 5.81 1.43
CA GLU A 57 9.77 5.89 0.01
C GLU A 57 8.63 4.92 -0.31
N GLY A 58 8.75 3.65 0.09
CA GLY A 58 7.74 2.63 -0.20
C GLY A 58 6.42 2.85 0.56
N PHE A 59 6.49 3.36 1.78
CA PHE A 59 5.31 3.68 2.59
C PHE A 59 4.59 4.92 2.05
N LEU A 60 5.31 5.99 1.72
CA LEU A 60 4.73 7.18 1.12
C LEU A 60 4.08 6.87 -0.22
N GLU A 61 4.80 6.20 -1.12
CA GLU A 61 4.26 5.84 -2.44
C GLU A 61 3.06 4.90 -2.30
N GLY A 62 3.15 3.88 -1.44
CA GLY A 62 2.05 2.95 -1.19
C GLY A 62 0.81 3.62 -0.58
N CYS A 63 0.99 4.51 0.40
CA CYS A 63 -0.10 5.24 1.04
C CYS A 63 -0.72 6.28 0.11
N GLU A 64 0.07 7.15 -0.51
CA GLU A 64 -0.47 8.18 -1.43
C GLU A 64 -1.20 7.54 -2.60
N THR A 65 -0.61 6.50 -3.18
CA THR A 65 -1.17 5.85 -4.36
C THR A 65 -2.39 5.02 -4.02
N GLY A 66 -2.29 4.18 -2.99
CA GLY A 66 -3.37 3.27 -2.58
C GLY A 66 -4.55 4.01 -1.94
N PHE A 67 -4.27 4.91 -1.00
CA PHE A 67 -5.30 5.69 -0.32
C PHE A 67 -5.86 6.77 -1.25
N GLY A 68 -5.01 7.53 -1.94
CA GLY A 68 -5.45 8.63 -2.79
C GLY A 68 -6.33 8.18 -3.95
N ARG A 69 -5.90 7.15 -4.70
CA ARG A 69 -6.71 6.62 -5.82
C ARG A 69 -7.95 5.89 -5.32
N GLY A 70 -7.79 4.97 -4.37
CA GLY A 70 -8.90 4.18 -3.86
C GLY A 70 -9.98 5.04 -3.18
N PHE A 71 -9.58 6.06 -2.42
CA PHE A 71 -10.51 7.01 -1.83
C PHE A 71 -11.21 7.84 -2.89
N LYS A 72 -10.47 8.37 -3.87
CA LYS A 72 -11.05 9.21 -4.92
C LYS A 72 -12.04 8.44 -5.78
N GLU A 73 -11.64 7.28 -6.30
CA GLU A 73 -12.49 6.43 -7.15
C GLU A 73 -13.72 5.95 -6.38
N GLY A 74 -13.53 5.38 -5.18
CA GLY A 74 -14.66 4.89 -4.37
C GLY A 74 -15.59 6.00 -3.89
N PHE A 75 -15.07 7.20 -3.59
CA PHE A 75 -15.89 8.35 -3.22
C PHE A 75 -16.67 8.90 -4.41
N GLU A 76 -16.03 9.06 -5.57
CA GLU A 76 -16.69 9.54 -6.79
C GLU A 76 -17.81 8.58 -7.22
N GLU A 77 -17.52 7.27 -7.30
CA GLU A 77 -18.51 6.25 -7.65
C GLU A 77 -19.67 6.20 -6.64
N GLY A 78 -19.37 6.14 -5.34
CA GLY A 78 -20.40 6.07 -4.30
C GLY A 78 -21.25 7.35 -4.21
N PHE A 79 -20.66 8.51 -4.49
CA PHE A 79 -21.39 9.78 -4.50
C PHE A 79 -22.34 9.89 -5.70
N GLU A 80 -21.87 9.49 -6.90
CA GLU A 80 -22.71 9.46 -8.09
C GLU A 80 -23.89 8.47 -7.94
N GLU A 81 -23.61 7.27 -7.43
CA GLU A 81 -24.64 6.27 -7.15
C GLU A 81 -25.67 6.79 -6.13
N GLY A 82 -25.21 7.41 -5.04
CA GLY A 82 -26.09 8.01 -4.04
C GLY A 82 -27.00 9.11 -4.61
N ILE A 83 -26.50 9.93 -5.54
CA ILE A 83 -27.32 10.94 -6.24
C ILE A 83 -28.41 10.26 -7.09
N ILE A 84 -28.07 9.18 -7.80
CA ILE A 84 -29.04 8.46 -8.64
C ILE A 84 -30.13 7.85 -7.76
N ILE A 85 -29.77 7.17 -6.68
CA ILE A 85 -30.71 6.58 -5.73
C ILE A 85 -31.65 7.65 -5.18
N GLY A 86 -31.12 8.77 -4.70
CA GLY A 86 -31.95 9.86 -4.15
C GLY A 86 -32.89 10.48 -5.20
N LYS A 87 -32.47 10.59 -6.47
CA LYS A 87 -33.37 11.04 -7.55
C LYS A 87 -34.49 10.03 -7.82
N ILE A 88 -34.17 8.74 -7.83
CA ILE A 88 -35.17 7.67 -8.02
C ILE A 88 -36.17 7.68 -6.87
N GLU A 89 -35.71 7.77 -5.62
CA GLU A 89 -36.56 7.88 -4.43
C GLU A 89 -37.53 9.05 -4.56
N ILE A 90 -37.06 10.25 -4.93
CA ILE A 90 -37.94 11.41 -5.13
C ILE A 90 -38.94 11.16 -6.26
N PHE A 91 -38.50 10.64 -7.42
CA PHE A 91 -39.41 10.42 -8.55
C PHE A 91 -40.46 9.34 -8.27
N HIS A 92 -40.07 8.26 -7.60
CA HIS A 92 -40.95 7.16 -7.24
C HIS A 92 -41.86 7.52 -6.07
N ASP A 93 -41.32 8.00 -4.95
CA ASP A 93 -42.08 8.15 -3.71
C ASP A 93 -42.83 9.47 -3.61
N VAL A 94 -42.20 10.56 -4.05
CA VAL A 94 -42.80 11.91 -3.96
C VAL A 94 -43.61 12.22 -5.20
N MET A 95 -43.03 12.01 -6.39
CA MET A 95 -43.70 12.35 -7.64
C MET A 95 -44.62 11.24 -8.17
N LYS A 96 -44.54 10.02 -7.60
CA LYS A 96 -45.37 8.86 -7.99
C LYS A 96 -45.26 8.54 -9.49
N MET A 97 -44.08 8.77 -10.07
CA MET A 97 -43.77 8.41 -11.46
C MET A 97 -43.60 6.89 -11.60
N ASN A 98 -43.87 6.36 -12.80
CA ASN A 98 -43.63 4.95 -13.07
C ASN A 98 -42.16 4.69 -13.49
N ASP A 99 -41.71 3.44 -13.36
CA ASP A 99 -40.32 3.03 -13.64
C ASP A 99 -39.83 3.43 -15.04
N MET A 100 -40.72 3.41 -16.04
CA MET A 100 -40.39 3.77 -17.43
C MET A 100 -40.12 5.27 -17.56
N GLU A 101 -40.95 6.11 -16.93
CA GLU A 101 -40.74 7.57 -16.91
C GLU A 101 -39.46 7.93 -16.17
N ILE A 102 -39.15 7.25 -15.07
CA ILE A 102 -37.92 7.44 -14.30
C ILE A 102 -36.71 7.04 -15.13
N SER A 103 -36.74 5.87 -15.75
CA SER A 103 -35.69 5.37 -16.65
C SER A 103 -35.39 6.34 -17.79
N GLN A 104 -36.44 6.84 -18.46
CA GLN A 104 -36.28 7.82 -19.54
C GLN A 104 -35.71 9.15 -19.05
N LYS A 105 -36.15 9.63 -17.87
CA LYS A 105 -35.75 10.93 -17.34
C LYS A 105 -34.33 10.95 -16.78
N LEU A 106 -33.89 9.82 -16.23
CA LEU A 106 -32.53 9.65 -15.72
C LEU A 106 -31.58 9.06 -16.75
N GLU A 107 -32.08 8.67 -17.92
CA GLU A 107 -31.32 8.02 -18.99
C GLU A 107 -30.58 6.76 -18.52
N ILE A 108 -31.20 6.00 -17.61
CA ILE A 108 -30.66 4.75 -17.06
C ILE A 108 -31.55 3.55 -17.40
N PRO A 109 -31.01 2.32 -17.48
CA PRO A 109 -31.80 1.12 -17.75
C PRO A 109 -32.95 0.93 -16.76
N ILE A 110 -34.11 0.52 -17.26
CA ILE A 110 -35.30 0.30 -16.43
C ILE A 110 -35.07 -0.79 -15.38
N GLU A 111 -34.22 -1.77 -15.69
CA GLU A 111 -33.81 -2.83 -14.76
C GLU A 111 -33.08 -2.24 -13.55
N LYS A 112 -32.22 -1.23 -13.76
CA LYS A 112 -31.49 -0.58 -12.66
C LYS A 112 -32.42 0.26 -11.79
N VAL A 113 -33.42 0.91 -12.38
CA VAL A 113 -34.47 1.62 -11.64
C VAL A 113 -35.25 0.67 -10.74
N LYS A 114 -35.67 -0.49 -11.29
CA LYS A 114 -36.40 -1.51 -10.53
C LYS A 114 -35.58 -2.09 -9.39
N GLU A 115 -34.32 -2.43 -9.64
CA GLU A 115 -33.39 -2.91 -8.62
C GLU A 115 -33.30 -1.92 -7.45
N ILE A 116 -33.10 -0.63 -7.74
CA ILE A 116 -33.00 0.41 -6.71
C ILE A 116 -34.32 0.57 -5.94
N ILE A 117 -35.47 0.56 -6.62
CA ILE A 117 -36.78 0.65 -5.97
C ILE A 117 -37.04 -0.59 -5.09
N GLU A 118 -36.66 -1.79 -5.53
CA GLU A 118 -36.76 -3.01 -4.74
C GLU A 118 -35.88 -2.95 -3.48
N GLU A 119 -34.68 -2.39 -3.59
CA GLU A 119 -33.78 -2.17 -2.45
C GLU A 119 -34.29 -1.11 -1.47
N LEU A 120 -34.88 -0.01 -1.97
CA LEU A 120 -35.49 1.04 -1.13
C LEU A 120 -36.68 0.53 -0.31
N ASN A 121 -37.39 -0.49 -0.82
CA ASN A 121 -38.57 -1.08 -0.18
C ASN A 121 -38.27 -2.30 0.70
N ARG A 122 -37.00 -2.72 0.84
CA ARG A 122 -36.58 -3.80 1.75
C ARG A 122 -36.61 -3.37 3.22
#